data_AF-A0A2A4S141-F1
#
_entry.id   AF-A0A2A4S141-F1
#
_cell.length_a   1.000
_cell.length_b   1.000
_cell.length_c   1.000
_cell.angle_alpha   90.00
_cell.angle_beta   90.00
_cell.angle_gamma   90.00
#
_symmetry.space_group_name_H-M   'P 1'
#
loop_
_entity.id
_entity.type
_entity.pdbx_description
1 polymer ?
#
loop_
_entity_poly.entity_id
_entity_poly.type
_entity_poly.pdbx_seq_one_letter_code
_entity_poly.pdbx_strand_id
1 'polypeptide(L)'
;MQSLPDGWTIYLWMVAAAGILIGAAFLLRWGFKNNQFDEDIKYVVFDDDDVDKMSDEDFKKYKEVMKKQVKLREDVLRKRDAQKLEKQNEKR
;
A
#
# COMPACT_ATOMS: atom_id res chain seq x y z
N MET A 1 16.33 -21.14 48.39
CA MET A 1 16.74 -19.95 47.63
C MET A 1 15.88 -19.86 46.39
N GLN A 2 14.87 -19.00 46.40
CA GLN A 2 14.10 -18.68 45.19
C GLN A 2 15.01 -17.80 44.32
N SER A 3 15.62 -18.38 43.30
CA SER A 3 16.25 -17.60 42.24
C SER A 3 15.17 -16.73 41.62
N LEU A 4 15.34 -15.40 41.72
CA LEU A 4 14.55 -14.45 40.94
C LEU A 4 14.48 -14.94 39.50
N PRO A 5 13.31 -14.88 38.83
CA PRO A 5 13.18 -15.36 37.46
C PRO A 5 14.14 -14.56 36.58
N ASP A 6 15.25 -15.20 36.24
CA ASP A 6 16.16 -14.95 35.15
C ASP A 6 15.92 -13.63 34.39
N GLY A 7 16.54 -12.56 34.90
CA GLY A 7 16.50 -11.20 34.34
C GLY A 7 17.05 -11.07 32.91
N TRP A 8 17.45 -12.18 32.28
CA TRP A 8 17.77 -12.21 30.86
C TRP A 8 16.53 -12.33 29.97
N THR A 9 15.44 -12.92 30.49
CA THR A 9 14.19 -13.11 29.76
C THR A 9 13.57 -11.77 29.34
N ILE A 10 13.69 -10.74 30.19
CA ILE A 10 13.21 -9.39 29.84
C ILE A 10 14.00 -8.80 28.65
N TYR A 11 15.31 -9.09 28.52
CA TYR A 11 16.07 -8.64 27.35
C TYR A 11 15.61 -9.32 26.06
N LEU A 12 15.23 -10.61 26.10
CA LEU A 12 14.62 -11.28 24.95
C LEU A 12 13.31 -10.60 24.53
N TRP A 13 12.44 -10.30 25.49
CA TRP A 13 11.19 -9.58 25.21
C TRP A 13 11.44 -8.19 24.63
N MET A 14 12.45 -7.48 25.11
CA MET A 14 12.84 -6.17 24.57
C MET A 14 13.33 -6.27 23.12
N VAL A 15 14.15 -7.28 22.79
CA VAL A 15 14.59 -7.51 21.41
C VAL A 15 13.43 -7.92 20.50
N ALA A 16 12.54 -8.79 20.98
CA ALA A 16 11.36 -9.19 20.24
C ALA A 16 10.43 -7.99 19.97
N ALA A 17 10.18 -7.16 20.98
CA ALA A 17 9.38 -5.94 20.83
C ALA A 17 10.02 -4.96 19.83
N ALA A 18 11.33 -4.75 19.91
CA ALA A 18 12.05 -3.92 18.94
C ALA A 18 11.96 -4.49 17.52
N GLY A 19 12.09 -5.81 17.36
CA GLY A 19 11.93 -6.50 16.08
C GLY A 19 10.53 -6.33 15.49
N ILE A 20 9.48 -6.41 16.33
CA ILE A 20 8.10 -6.17 15.91
C ILE A 20 7.92 -4.73 15.42
N LEU A 21 8.44 -3.74 16.15
CA LEU A 21 8.35 -2.34 15.74
C LEU A 21 9.07 -2.07 14.41
N ILE A 22 10.27 -2.64 14.23
CA ILE A 22 11.03 -2.53 12.98
C ILE A 22 10.27 -3.20 11.84
N GLY A 23 9.73 -4.40 12.06
CA GLY A 23 8.92 -5.12 11.09
C GLY A 23 7.68 -4.33 10.68
N ALA A 24 6.96 -3.78 11.65
CA ALA A 24 5.80 -2.93 11.40
C ALA A 24 6.17 -1.68 10.60
N ALA A 25 7.26 -0.99 10.96
CA ALA A 25 7.73 0.18 10.22
C ALA A 25 8.10 -0.17 8.77
N PHE A 26 8.74 -1.33 8.55
CA PHE A 26 9.06 -1.81 7.21
C PHE A 26 7.80 -2.11 6.39
N LEU A 27 6.82 -2.81 6.98
CA LEU A 27 5.56 -3.14 6.32
C LEU A 27 4.73 -1.88 6.03
N LEU A 28 4.68 -0.92 6.94
CA LEU A 28 4.02 0.37 6.72
C LEU A 28 4.70 1.15 5.60
N ARG A 29 6.04 1.23 5.60
CA ARG A 29 6.80 1.88 4.52
C ARG A 29 6.58 1.20 3.17
N TRP A 30 6.53 -0.12 3.15
CA TRP A 30 6.23 -0.89 1.94
C TRP A 30 4.80 -0.64 1.47
N GLY A 31 3.80 -0.70 2.37
CA GLY A 31 2.40 -0.44 2.05
C GLY A 31 2.18 0.97 1.52
N PHE A 32 2.86 1.97 2.11
CA PHE A 32 2.84 3.34 1.62
C PHE A 32 3.42 3.46 0.20
N LYS A 33 4.56 2.83 -0.08
CA LYS A 33 5.17 2.85 -1.43
C LYS A 33 4.34 2.14 -2.49
N ASN A 34 3.52 1.17 -2.10
CA ASN A 34 2.69 0.38 -3.00
C ASN A 34 1.21 0.82 -3.00
N ASN A 35 0.91 2.01 -2.46
CA ASN A 35 -0.45 2.57 -2.40
C ASN A 35 -1.49 1.64 -1.76
N GLN A 36 -1.09 0.82 -0.78
CA GLN A 36 -2.01 -0.09 -0.06
C GLN A 36 -2.89 0.64 0.97
N PHE A 37 -2.41 1.77 1.48
CA PHE A 37 -3.16 2.65 2.39
C PHE A 37 -3.69 3.87 1.62
N ASP A 38 -4.31 3.63 0.47
CA ASP A 38 -4.99 4.70 -0.24
C ASP A 38 -6.33 4.97 0.46
N GLU A 39 -6.46 6.17 1.04
CA GLU A 39 -7.68 6.65 1.69
C GLU A 39 -8.87 6.66 0.71
N ASP A 40 -8.56 6.59 -0.59
CA ASP A 40 -9.51 6.50 -1.67
C ASP A 40 -10.14 5.10 -1.87
N ILE A 41 -9.78 4.07 -1.07
CA ILE A 41 -10.36 2.71 -1.16
C ILE A 41 -11.89 2.72 -1.04
N LYS A 42 -12.43 3.67 -0.25
CA LYS A 42 -13.87 3.86 -0.10
C LYS A 42 -14.54 4.20 -1.45
N TYR A 43 -13.85 4.93 -2.31
CA TYR A 43 -14.31 5.34 -3.64
C TYR A 43 -13.98 4.34 -4.74
N VAL A 44 -13.17 3.32 -4.45
CA VAL A 44 -12.93 2.18 -5.37
C VAL A 44 -14.04 1.12 -5.26
N VAL A 45 -14.73 1.05 -4.10
CA VAL A 45 -15.85 0.13 -3.89
C VAL A 45 -17.16 0.63 -4.50
N PHE A 46 -17.33 1.96 -4.59
CA PHE A 46 -18.51 2.53 -5.23
C PHE A 46 -18.44 2.37 -6.75
N ASP A 47 -19.52 1.85 -7.33
CA ASP A 47 -19.72 1.79 -8.77
C ASP A 47 -20.59 2.95 -9.27
N ASP A 48 -20.76 3.05 -10.58
CA ASP A 48 -21.58 4.11 -11.21
C ASP A 48 -23.07 3.99 -10.84
N ASP A 49 -23.50 2.87 -10.26
CA ASP A 49 -24.88 2.64 -9.79
C ASP A 49 -25.07 3.10 -8.33
N ASP A 50 -24.00 3.32 -7.58
CA ASP A 50 -24.02 3.85 -6.19
C ASP A 50 -24.01 5.39 -6.12
N VAL A 51 -24.15 6.08 -7.25
CA VAL A 51 -24.12 7.56 -7.33
C VAL A 51 -25.22 8.23 -6.52
N ASP A 52 -26.38 7.58 -6.38
CA ASP A 52 -27.50 8.04 -5.57
C ASP A 52 -27.25 7.93 -4.05
N LYS A 53 -26.27 7.13 -3.64
CA LYS A 53 -25.83 6.96 -2.24
C LYS A 53 -24.68 7.89 -1.86
N MET A 54 -24.17 8.67 -2.80
CA MET A 54 -23.07 9.62 -2.57
C MET A 54 -23.61 11.04 -2.41
N SER A 55 -23.01 11.80 -1.49
CA SER A 55 -23.20 13.25 -1.46
C SER A 55 -22.51 13.89 -2.69
N ASP A 56 -22.93 15.09 -3.07
CA ASP A 56 -22.29 15.83 -4.19
C ASP A 56 -20.77 16.01 -3.97
N GLU A 57 -20.34 16.15 -2.70
CA GLU A 57 -18.93 16.23 -2.31
C GLU A 57 -18.20 14.89 -2.51
N ASP A 58 -18.81 13.77 -2.12
CA ASP A 58 -18.27 12.43 -2.31
C ASP A 58 -18.19 12.06 -3.80
N PHE A 59 -19.17 12.44 -4.61
CA PHE A 59 -19.15 12.19 -6.06
C PHE A 59 -18.04 12.98 -6.76
N LYS A 60 -17.80 14.23 -6.34
CA LYS A 60 -16.68 15.02 -6.83
C LYS A 60 -15.34 14.36 -6.46
N LYS A 61 -15.22 13.88 -5.22
CA LYS A 61 -14.03 13.14 -4.77
C LYS A 61 -13.83 11.86 -5.57
N TYR A 62 -14.87 11.05 -5.76
CA TYR A 62 -14.87 9.83 -6.60
C TYR A 62 -14.30 10.10 -8.01
N LYS A 63 -14.76 11.15 -8.70
CA LYS A 63 -14.22 11.51 -10.02
C LYS A 63 -12.74 11.86 -9.99
N GLU A 64 -12.28 12.56 -8.96
CA GLU A 64 -10.85 12.88 -8.80
C GLU A 64 -10.01 11.61 -8.58
N VAL A 65 -10.49 10.68 -7.74
CA VAL A 65 -9.86 9.38 -7.50
C VAL A 65 -9.76 8.58 -8.79
N MET A 66 -10.87 8.42 -9.51
CA MET A 66 -10.92 7.66 -10.75
C MET A 66 -9.95 8.21 -11.80
N LYS A 67 -9.85 9.54 -11.92
CA LYS A 67 -8.89 10.16 -12.83
C LYS A 67 -7.44 9.85 -12.45
N LYS A 68 -7.10 9.83 -11.15
CA LYS A 68 -5.76 9.45 -10.68
C LYS A 68 -5.47 7.98 -10.98
N GLN A 69 -6.43 7.09 -10.74
CA GLN A 69 -6.29 5.65 -10.97
C GLN A 69 -6.09 5.32 -12.46
N VAL A 70 -6.89 5.92 -13.35
CA VAL A 70 -6.72 5.77 -14.80
C VAL A 70 -5.33 6.23 -15.25
N LYS A 71 -4.87 7.40 -14.77
CA LYS A 71 -3.54 7.91 -15.10
C LYS A 71 -2.43 6.98 -14.60
N LEU A 72 -2.55 6.48 -13.37
CA LEU A 72 -1.59 5.54 -12.80
C LEU A 72 -1.51 4.24 -13.65
N ARG A 73 -2.67 3.73 -14.08
CA ARG A 73 -2.77 2.55 -14.94
C ARG A 73 -2.09 2.79 -16.29
N GLU A 74 -2.35 3.93 -16.92
CA GLU A 74 -1.69 4.30 -18.18
C GLU A 74 -0.17 4.39 -18.03
N ASP A 75 0.33 5.01 -16.97
CA ASP A 75 1.77 5.11 -16.69
C ASP A 75 2.42 3.73 -16.52
N VAL A 76 1.77 2.83 -15.79
CA VAL A 76 2.26 1.45 -15.59
C VAL A 76 2.27 0.68 -16.91
N LEU A 77 1.20 0.77 -17.72
CA LEU A 77 1.12 0.12 -19.02
C LEU A 77 2.21 0.63 -19.97
N ARG A 78 2.39 1.96 -20.05
CA ARG A 78 3.46 2.57 -20.85
C ARG A 78 4.84 2.07 -20.45
N LYS A 79 5.14 2.02 -19.15
CA LYS A 79 6.42 1.48 -18.65
C LYS A 79 6.59 0.00 -18.99
N ARG A 80 5.53 -0.81 -18.87
CA ARG A 80 5.56 -2.24 -19.20
C ARG A 80 5.83 -2.47 -20.68
N ASP A 81 5.19 -1.68 -21.54
CA ASP A 81 5.33 -1.82 -22.99
C ASP A 81 6.70 -1.33 -23.47
N ALA A 82 7.25 -0.26 -22.87
CA ALA A 82 8.63 0.17 -23.09
C ALA A 82 9.65 -0.92 -22.72
N GLN A 83 9.49 -1.55 -21.55
CA GLN A 83 10.35 -2.66 -21.11
C GLN A 83 10.26 -3.88 -22.04
N LYS A 84 9.09 -4.15 -22.63
CA LYS A 84 8.93 -5.24 -23.59
C LYS A 84 9.67 -4.95 -24.90
N LEU A 85 9.61 -3.70 -25.39
CA LEU A 85 10.32 -3.28 -26.59
C LEU A 85 11.84 -3.35 -26.40
N GLU A 86 12.34 -2.88 -25.25
CA GLU A 86 13.76 -2.96 -24.90
C GLU A 86 14.26 -4.42 -24.90
N LYS A 87 13.54 -5.32 -24.22
CA LYS A 87 13.85 -6.77 -24.22
C LYS A 87 13.75 -7.43 -25.60
N GLN A 88 12.91 -6.92 -26.51
CA GLN A 88 12.82 -7.42 -27.88
C GLN A 88 14.01 -6.95 -28.73
N ASN A 89 14.47 -5.72 -28.52
CA ASN A 89 15.63 -5.17 -29.21
C ASN A 89 16.95 -5.81 -28.74
N GLU A 90 17.10 -6.13 -27.45
CA GLU A 90 18.28 -6.85 -26.94
C GLU A 90 18.41 -8.29 -27.45
N LYS A 91 17.30 -8.89 -27.89
CA LYS A 91 17.25 -10.27 -28.40
C LYS A 91 17.45 -10.41 -29.91
N ARG A 92 17.46 -9.29 -30.65
CA ARG A 92 17.70 -9.25 -32.09
C ARG A 92 19.17 -8.97 -32.38
#